data_AF-F4S0I6-F1
#
_entry.id   AF-F4S0I6-F1
#
_cell.length_a   1.000
_cell.length_b   1.000
_cell.length_c   1.000
_cell.angle_alpha   90.00
_cell.angle_beta   90.00
_cell.angle_gamma   90.00
#
_symmetry.space_group_name_H-M   'P 1'
#
loop_
_entity.id
_entity.type
_entity.pdbx_description
1 polymer ?
#
loop_
_entity_poly.entity_id
_entity_poly.type
_entity_poly.pdbx_seq_one_letter_code
_entity_poly.pdbx_strand_id
1 'polypeptide(L)'
;MGLGTLRMKKPIGTDEKMNEKKPNKRSRRQTTRSPSIDPTLPPYGYRKDESIDIYPSGSSTASRRAFEESKAKGKGKATDSEIGIGEELVINWTTSSEEMANRLLSIPLQNHREFQHRLKDALRDEEEIRFERLLEEDQYLPKRWKSNEFGKHQVKDLDKTTLSRMEGEDYDEYIRKRMWSRSHRTEYLNAKEKEEKQRKEEVKRKLKREEEKIKSKEKMKNRMEKESKRKEMKMKSYKESYETKWNLINSLQTLKHDDDQSQSINPNLSFDQIPWPIFLEEESEDLFKTNLQIDLINRFTITSIKEFLFKDIEDFNLKKKIIRSSLLLYHPDRFDSLILQRIQSHGSEKEKEKEKVKQIGLRVSQILNEIHQEL
;
A
#
# COMPACT_ATOMS: atom_id res chain seq x y z
N MET A 1 25.30 32.73 -35.51
CA MET A 1 24.90 31.81 -34.42
C MET A 1 24.46 32.66 -33.24
N GLY A 2 23.15 32.84 -33.04
CA GLY A 2 22.59 33.70 -32.00
C GLY A 2 22.23 32.89 -30.76
N LEU A 3 22.85 33.21 -29.62
CA LEU A 3 22.54 32.60 -28.31
C LEU A 3 21.34 33.34 -27.70
N GLY A 4 20.17 32.69 -27.72
CA GLY A 4 18.96 33.18 -27.05
C GLY A 4 18.94 32.77 -25.58
N THR A 5 18.77 33.74 -24.69
CA THR A 5 18.58 33.52 -23.24
C THR A 5 17.10 33.33 -22.92
N LEU A 6 16.76 32.16 -22.36
CA LEU A 6 15.41 31.81 -21.93
C LEU A 6 15.14 32.40 -20.54
N ARG A 7 14.16 33.30 -20.41
CA ARG A 7 13.77 33.92 -19.13
C ARG A 7 12.44 33.31 -18.66
N MET A 8 12.49 32.45 -17.64
CA MET A 8 11.31 31.83 -17.03
C MET A 8 10.55 32.83 -16.17
N LYS A 9 9.28 33.09 -16.49
CA LYS A 9 8.33 33.83 -15.64
C LYS A 9 7.84 32.92 -14.51
N LYS A 10 7.92 33.39 -13.27
CA LYS A 10 7.26 32.74 -12.12
C LYS A 10 5.76 33.11 -12.13
N PRO A 11 4.85 32.17 -11.84
CA PRO A 11 3.45 32.50 -11.65
C PRO A 11 3.26 33.22 -10.30
N ILE A 12 2.60 34.38 -10.36
CA ILE A 12 2.03 35.06 -9.21
C ILE A 12 0.73 34.32 -8.88
N GLY A 13 0.80 33.47 -7.87
CA GLY A 13 -0.37 32.83 -7.24
C GLY A 13 -0.63 33.50 -5.91
N THR A 14 -1.69 34.29 -5.85
CA THR A 14 -2.29 34.87 -4.64
C THR A 14 -2.99 33.77 -3.85
N ASP A 15 -2.35 33.26 -2.79
CA ASP A 15 -2.99 32.40 -1.79
C ASP A 15 -3.52 33.28 -0.64
N GLU A 16 -4.73 33.82 -0.80
CA GLU A 16 -5.54 34.29 0.32
C GLU A 16 -6.08 33.08 1.09
N LYS A 17 -5.36 32.67 2.13
CA LYS A 17 -5.87 31.68 3.09
C LYS A 17 -6.76 32.37 4.11
N MET A 18 -8.07 32.35 3.85
CA MET A 18 -9.08 32.60 4.88
C MET A 18 -8.94 31.57 6.00
N ASN A 19 -8.71 32.08 7.20
CA ASN A 19 -8.44 31.32 8.42
C ASN A 19 -9.77 31.07 9.15
N GLU A 20 -10.60 30.16 8.63
CA GLU A 20 -11.83 29.75 9.32
C GLU A 20 -11.52 28.74 10.43
N LYS A 21 -11.51 29.24 11.67
CA LYS A 21 -11.48 28.42 12.89
C LYS A 21 -12.80 27.64 13.02
N LYS A 22 -12.80 26.37 12.63
CA LYS A 22 -13.89 25.43 12.96
C LYS A 22 -13.85 25.07 14.46
N PRO A 23 -14.98 25.10 15.19
CA PRO A 23 -15.02 24.68 16.58
C PRO A 23 -14.92 23.15 16.69
N ASN A 24 -13.95 22.68 17.49
CA ASN A 24 -13.78 21.28 17.89
C ASN A 24 -14.99 20.80 18.72
N LYS A 25 -16.04 20.29 18.06
CA LYS A 25 -17.07 19.50 18.72
C LYS A 25 -16.46 18.14 19.08
N ARG A 26 -16.06 17.99 20.35
CA ARG A 26 -15.69 16.70 20.95
C ARG A 26 -16.92 15.78 20.90
N SER A 27 -16.95 14.90 19.91
CA SER A 27 -17.88 13.78 19.86
C SER A 27 -17.59 12.85 21.03
N ARG A 28 -18.44 12.94 22.06
CA ARG A 28 -18.47 12.04 23.20
C ARG A 28 -18.96 10.70 22.69
N ARG A 29 -18.02 9.81 22.35
CA ARG A 29 -18.33 8.42 21.97
C ARG A 29 -19.05 7.77 23.16
N GLN A 30 -20.35 7.54 23.01
CA GLN A 30 -21.04 6.62 23.90
C GLN A 30 -20.53 5.22 23.59
N THR A 31 -19.81 4.65 24.55
CA THR A 31 -19.50 3.21 24.59
C THR A 31 -20.80 2.46 24.82
N THR A 32 -21.46 2.04 23.75
CA THR A 32 -22.49 1.02 23.83
C THR A 32 -21.81 -0.29 24.24
N ARG A 33 -22.09 -0.73 25.47
CA ARG A 33 -21.81 -2.10 25.90
C ARG A 33 -22.65 -3.02 25.03
N SER A 34 -22.01 -3.77 24.14
CA SER A 34 -22.65 -4.89 23.47
C SER A 34 -23.15 -5.88 24.54
N PRO A 35 -24.38 -6.41 24.44
CA PRO A 35 -24.84 -7.48 25.30
C PRO A 35 -23.96 -8.71 25.05
N SER A 36 -23.44 -9.31 26.12
CA SER A 36 -22.72 -10.58 26.07
C SER A 36 -23.69 -11.67 25.64
N ILE A 37 -23.60 -12.08 24.38
CA ILE A 37 -24.19 -13.32 23.92
C ILE A 37 -23.17 -14.39 24.30
N ASP A 38 -23.45 -15.11 25.39
CA ASP A 38 -22.72 -16.32 25.75
C ASP A 38 -22.83 -17.33 24.60
N PRO A 39 -21.72 -17.94 24.16
CA PRO A 39 -21.79 -19.00 23.17
C PRO A 39 -22.52 -20.20 23.78
N THR A 40 -23.63 -20.59 23.16
CA THR A 40 -24.36 -21.82 23.49
C THR A 40 -23.43 -23.03 23.33
N LEU A 41 -23.34 -23.84 24.38
CA LEU A 41 -22.58 -25.08 24.44
C LEU A 41 -22.96 -26.02 23.28
N PRO A 42 -22.00 -26.67 22.61
CA PRO A 42 -22.31 -27.71 21.64
C PRO A 42 -22.89 -28.94 22.36
N PRO A 43 -23.92 -29.60 21.79
CA PRO A 43 -24.51 -30.78 22.41
C PRO A 43 -23.53 -31.95 22.33
N TYR A 44 -23.26 -32.54 23.51
CA TYR A 44 -22.58 -33.82 23.63
C TYR A 44 -23.33 -34.88 22.83
N GLY A 45 -22.70 -35.39 21.78
CA GLY A 45 -23.13 -36.55 21.01
C GLY A 45 -21.97 -37.52 20.88
N TYR A 46 -21.70 -38.29 21.94
CA TYR A 46 -20.90 -39.50 21.85
C TYR A 46 -21.66 -40.51 20.97
N ARG A 47 -21.17 -40.77 19.76
CA ARG A 47 -21.37 -42.05 19.08
C ARG A 47 -20.01 -42.63 18.73
N LYS A 48 -19.62 -43.59 19.57
CA LYS A 48 -18.80 -44.73 19.16
C LYS A 48 -19.59 -45.45 18.07
N ASP A 49 -18.98 -45.66 16.91
CA ASP A 49 -18.83 -46.97 16.30
C ASP A 49 -18.11 -46.83 14.95
N GLU A 50 -17.00 -47.56 14.86
CA GLU A 50 -16.53 -48.34 13.72
C GLU A 50 -16.29 -47.67 12.35
N SER A 51 -14.99 -47.68 12.00
CA SER A 51 -14.43 -47.98 10.68
C SER A 51 -14.83 -47.13 9.47
N ILE A 52 -13.83 -46.47 8.88
CA ILE A 52 -13.28 -46.84 7.56
C ILE A 52 -12.16 -45.84 7.24
N ASP A 53 -10.93 -46.35 7.26
CA ASP A 53 -9.82 -45.76 6.54
C ASP A 53 -10.15 -45.78 5.05
N ILE A 54 -10.27 -44.63 4.41
CA ILE A 54 -9.92 -44.34 3.01
C ILE A 54 -10.00 -42.82 2.89
N TYR A 55 -8.87 -42.12 2.80
CA TYR A 55 -8.75 -41.05 1.82
C TYR A 55 -7.32 -40.99 1.28
N PRO A 56 -7.15 -41.00 -0.06
CA PRO A 56 -5.88 -40.91 -0.72
C PRO A 56 -5.39 -39.45 -0.83
N SER A 57 -4.08 -39.38 -1.03
CA SER A 57 -3.28 -38.34 -1.66
C SER A 57 -3.96 -37.26 -2.52
N GLY A 58 -3.43 -36.04 -2.39
CA GLY A 58 -3.51 -34.97 -3.41
C GLY A 58 -3.44 -33.58 -2.77
N SER A 59 -2.26 -32.95 -2.64
CA SER A 59 -1.74 -31.95 -3.60
C SER A 59 -2.61 -30.68 -3.68
N SER A 60 -2.20 -29.46 -3.34
CA SER A 60 -0.91 -28.82 -3.61
C SER A 60 -0.76 -27.53 -2.79
N THR A 61 0.35 -27.41 -2.05
CA THR A 61 0.90 -26.13 -1.58
C THR A 61 2.15 -25.83 -2.40
N ALA A 62 1.95 -25.18 -3.54
CA ALA A 62 3.02 -24.65 -4.37
C ALA A 62 3.07 -23.13 -4.20
N SER A 63 3.99 -22.64 -3.36
CA SER A 63 4.73 -21.38 -3.57
C SER A 63 5.50 -20.99 -2.32
N ARG A 64 6.74 -21.49 -2.22
CA ARG A 64 7.85 -20.82 -1.51
C ARG A 64 9.17 -21.50 -1.90
N ARG A 65 9.66 -21.20 -3.10
CA ARG A 65 11.06 -21.33 -3.47
C ARG A 65 11.44 -20.17 -4.38
N ALA A 66 12.16 -19.21 -3.81
CA ALA A 66 13.18 -18.42 -4.50
C ALA A 66 13.98 -17.70 -3.42
N PHE A 67 15.30 -17.66 -3.62
CA PHE A 67 16.34 -17.08 -2.76
C PHE A 67 16.84 -17.94 -1.61
N GLU A 68 17.54 -19.02 -1.97
CA GLU A 68 18.79 -19.36 -1.28
C GLU A 68 19.70 -20.14 -2.23
N GLU A 69 20.45 -19.42 -3.06
CA GLU A 69 21.58 -20.00 -3.77
C GLU A 69 22.63 -18.92 -4.04
N SER A 70 23.53 -18.74 -3.09
CA SER A 70 24.94 -18.50 -3.40
C SER A 70 25.79 -18.57 -2.13
N LYS A 71 26.92 -19.28 -2.27
CA LYS A 71 28.09 -19.35 -1.39
C LYS A 71 28.16 -20.53 -0.43
N ALA A 72 28.40 -21.70 -1.02
CA ALA A 72 29.36 -22.66 -0.49
C ALA A 72 30.49 -22.84 -1.51
N LYS A 73 31.73 -22.49 -1.13
CA LYS A 73 32.97 -23.26 -1.40
C LYS A 73 34.22 -22.47 -0.96
N GLY A 74 35.00 -23.12 -0.10
CA GLY A 74 36.28 -22.67 0.47
C GLY A 74 36.39 -23.23 1.89
N LYS A 75 36.53 -24.55 2.11
CA LYS A 75 37.79 -25.33 2.05
C LYS A 75 38.97 -24.63 2.76
N GLY A 76 39.23 -25.07 3.99
CA GLY A 76 40.45 -24.85 4.77
C GLY A 76 40.27 -25.50 6.13
N LYS A 77 40.60 -26.80 6.24
CA LYS A 77 41.77 -27.34 6.99
C LYS A 77 41.63 -27.22 8.50
N ALA A 78 41.41 -28.39 9.10
CA ALA A 78 41.57 -28.67 10.51
C ALA A 78 43.04 -28.48 10.94
N THR A 79 43.21 -27.94 12.14
CA THR A 79 44.36 -28.22 13.01
C THR A 79 43.83 -28.37 14.42
N ASP A 80 44.02 -29.57 14.97
CA ASP A 80 43.99 -29.85 16.40
C ASP A 80 44.90 -28.89 17.17
N SER A 81 44.44 -28.44 18.34
CA SER A 81 45.31 -28.13 19.49
C SER A 81 44.47 -28.04 20.75
N GLU A 82 44.60 -29.12 21.53
CA GLU A 82 44.82 -29.18 22.98
C GLU A 82 44.32 -28.06 23.91
N ILE A 83 43.65 -28.56 24.95
CA ILE A 83 43.32 -27.93 26.21
C ILE A 83 44.60 -27.52 26.94
N GLY A 84 44.73 -26.25 27.32
CA GLY A 84 45.83 -25.77 28.15
C GLY A 84 45.67 -24.34 28.67
N ILE A 85 45.16 -24.22 29.91
CA ILE A 85 45.59 -23.29 30.98
C ILE A 85 45.92 -21.82 30.61
N GLY A 86 45.07 -20.90 31.09
CA GLY A 86 45.45 -19.56 31.58
C GLY A 86 45.71 -18.46 30.55
N GLU A 87 44.67 -17.74 30.12
CA GLU A 87 44.84 -16.51 29.33
C GLU A 87 44.97 -15.27 30.24
N GLU A 88 46.18 -14.72 30.27
CA GLU A 88 46.50 -13.36 30.69
C GLU A 88 46.11 -12.39 29.55
N LEU A 89 45.32 -11.35 29.87
CA LEU A 89 44.89 -10.31 28.94
C LEU A 89 46.08 -9.42 28.52
N VAL A 90 46.77 -9.80 27.45
CA VAL A 90 47.74 -8.93 26.78
C VAL A 90 47.00 -8.04 25.78
N ILE A 91 46.85 -6.76 26.11
CA ILE A 91 46.30 -5.75 25.19
C ILE A 91 47.41 -5.40 24.17
N ASN A 92 47.33 -5.98 22.97
CA ASN A 92 48.17 -5.60 21.85
C ASN A 92 47.67 -4.27 21.26
N TRP A 93 48.44 -3.20 21.47
CA TRP A 93 48.26 -1.95 20.75
C TRP A 93 48.71 -2.16 19.30
N THR A 94 47.91 -1.72 18.32
CA THR A 94 48.33 -1.78 16.91
C THR A 94 49.46 -0.78 16.70
N THR A 95 50.48 -1.15 15.92
CA THR A 95 51.72 -0.36 15.72
C THR A 95 51.47 1.08 15.24
N SER A 96 50.36 1.32 14.54
CA SER A 96 49.91 2.67 14.15
C SER A 96 49.51 3.57 15.33
N SER A 97 48.92 2.98 16.39
CA SER A 97 48.56 3.72 17.61
C SER A 97 49.77 4.07 18.49
N GLU A 98 50.82 3.26 18.43
CA GLU A 98 52.06 3.46 19.19
C GLU A 98 52.91 4.60 18.61
N GLU A 99 53.01 4.70 17.28
CA GLU A 99 53.68 5.84 16.62
C GLU A 99 52.96 7.17 16.89
N MET A 100 51.63 7.16 16.90
CA MET A 100 50.82 8.33 17.20
C MET A 100 50.95 8.74 18.68
N ALA A 101 50.93 7.77 19.60
CA ALA A 101 51.14 8.03 21.04
C ALA A 101 52.55 8.56 21.32
N ASN A 102 53.58 8.00 20.69
CA ASN A 102 54.97 8.46 20.85
C ASN A 102 55.21 9.85 20.22
N ARG A 103 54.51 10.19 19.13
CA ARG A 103 54.49 11.56 18.59
C ARG A 103 53.80 12.56 19.52
N LEU A 104 52.76 12.14 20.24
CA LEU A 104 52.04 13.01 21.18
C LEU A 104 52.80 13.22 22.50
N LEU A 105 53.55 12.21 22.96
CA LEU A 105 54.31 12.25 24.22
C LEU A 105 55.65 12.98 24.11
N SER A 106 56.17 13.21 22.90
CA SER A 106 57.48 13.86 22.67
C SER A 106 57.42 15.40 22.58
N ILE A 107 56.24 16.01 22.80
CA ILE A 107 56.06 17.46 22.65
C ILE A 107 56.16 18.15 24.03
N PRO A 108 57.09 19.11 24.22
CA PRO A 108 57.18 19.87 25.47
C PRO A 108 55.94 20.75 25.68
N LEU A 109 55.23 20.49 26.78
CA LEU A 109 53.90 21.02 27.15
C LEU A 109 53.89 22.50 27.60
N GLN A 110 54.51 23.42 26.88
CA GLN A 110 54.56 24.82 27.32
C GLN A 110 53.37 25.68 26.85
N ASN A 111 52.61 25.28 25.82
CA ASN A 111 51.43 26.03 25.37
C ASN A 111 50.26 25.12 24.94
N HIS A 112 49.18 25.11 25.74
CA HIS A 112 47.97 24.30 25.49
C HIS A 112 47.30 24.59 24.14
N ARG A 113 47.38 25.84 23.65
CA ARG A 113 46.81 26.23 22.35
C ARG A 113 47.57 25.62 21.17
N GLU A 114 48.89 25.52 21.26
CA GLU A 114 49.71 24.92 20.21
C GLU A 114 49.53 23.40 20.18
N PHE A 115 49.35 22.78 21.34
CA PHE A 115 48.98 21.37 21.46
C PHE A 115 47.64 21.08 20.77
N GLN A 116 46.58 21.87 21.05
CA GLN A 116 45.29 21.67 20.40
C GLN A 116 45.35 21.90 18.88
N HIS A 117 46.13 22.87 18.41
CA HIS A 117 46.25 23.13 16.98
C HIS A 117 46.97 21.99 16.26
N ARG A 118 48.07 21.47 16.82
CA ARG A 118 48.81 20.35 16.22
C ARG A 118 48.07 19.02 16.33
N LEU A 119 47.30 18.81 17.39
CA LEU A 119 46.44 17.63 17.54
C LEU A 119 45.32 17.64 16.49
N LYS A 120 44.76 18.82 16.18
CA LYS A 120 43.81 18.98 15.06
C LYS A 120 44.45 18.76 13.69
N ASP A 121 45.69 19.19 13.50
CA ASP A 121 46.39 19.03 12.22
C ASP A 121 46.83 17.57 11.97
N ALA A 122 47.29 16.86 13.01
CA ALA A 122 47.69 15.46 12.91
C ALA A 122 46.50 14.50 12.71
N LEU A 123 45.28 14.93 13.05
CA LEU A 123 44.05 14.14 12.94
C LEU A 123 43.20 14.49 11.71
N ARG A 124 43.61 15.49 10.92
CA ARG A 124 42.87 15.94 9.72
C ARG A 124 42.82 14.91 8.60
N ASP A 125 43.77 13.98 8.54
CA ASP A 125 43.96 13.16 7.35
C ASP A 125 43.12 11.86 7.31
N GLU A 126 42.55 11.37 8.43
CA GLU A 126 41.86 10.05 8.40
C GLU A 126 40.50 9.91 9.11
N GLU A 127 40.05 10.84 9.99
CA GLU A 127 38.87 10.56 10.85
C GLU A 127 37.95 11.76 11.16
N GLU A 128 37.74 12.69 10.21
CA GLU A 128 36.91 13.89 10.44
C GLU A 128 35.44 13.58 10.82
N ILE A 129 34.93 12.38 10.50
CA ILE A 129 33.55 11.96 10.81
C ILE A 129 33.42 11.25 12.18
N ARG A 130 34.53 10.77 12.77
CA ARG A 130 34.49 10.09 14.09
C ARG A 130 34.70 11.04 15.26
N PHE A 131 35.43 12.12 15.06
CA PHE A 131 35.75 13.05 16.14
C PHE A 131 34.58 13.94 16.55
N GLU A 132 33.67 14.34 15.64
CA GLU A 132 32.44 15.04 16.05
C GLU A 132 31.57 14.16 16.96
N ARG A 133 31.57 12.83 16.74
CA ARG A 133 30.88 11.88 17.61
C ARG A 133 31.55 11.70 18.98
N LEU A 134 32.89 11.75 19.03
CA LEU A 134 33.67 11.66 20.28
C LEU A 134 33.71 12.98 21.06
N LEU A 135 33.63 14.13 20.38
CA LEU A 135 33.46 15.45 21.00
C LEU A 135 32.01 15.71 21.42
N GLU A 136 31.03 15.06 20.80
CA GLU A 136 29.69 14.93 21.40
C GLU A 136 29.72 14.03 22.65
N GLU A 137 30.65 13.07 22.73
CA GLU A 137 30.90 12.23 23.90
C GLU A 137 31.65 12.97 25.03
N ASP A 138 32.23 14.14 24.75
CA ASP A 138 32.63 15.10 25.78
C ASP A 138 31.42 15.64 26.56
N GLN A 139 30.17 15.43 26.12
CA GLN A 139 28.99 15.60 26.98
C GLN A 139 28.94 14.58 28.13
N TYR A 140 29.61 13.45 28.00
CA TYR A 140 29.67 12.33 28.94
C TYR A 140 30.99 12.19 29.70
N LEU A 141 31.90 13.19 29.69
CA LEU A 141 32.90 13.26 30.74
C LEU A 141 32.18 13.23 32.11
N PRO A 142 32.49 12.25 32.99
CA PRO A 142 31.87 12.16 34.30
C PRO A 142 31.93 13.51 35.00
N LYS A 143 30.76 14.02 35.43
CA LYS A 143 30.59 15.39 35.97
C LYS A 143 31.64 15.80 37.01
N ARG A 144 32.26 14.83 37.69
CA ARG A 144 33.40 15.05 38.61
C ARG A 144 34.61 15.75 37.98
N TRP A 145 34.78 15.70 36.67
CA TRP A 145 35.99 16.20 35.98
C TRP A 145 35.75 17.47 35.15
N LYS A 146 34.48 17.90 34.97
CA LYS A 146 34.13 19.04 34.13
C LYS A 146 34.24 20.41 34.78
N SER A 147 34.45 20.51 36.09
CA SER A 147 34.58 21.81 36.73
C SER A 147 35.25 21.68 38.08
N ASN A 148 36.35 22.39 38.23
CA ASN A 148 37.08 22.63 39.49
C ASN A 148 36.32 23.59 40.44
N GLU A 149 35.01 23.72 40.29
CA GLU A 149 34.13 24.41 41.24
C GLU A 149 33.68 23.41 42.30
N PHE A 150 34.59 23.12 43.22
CA PHE A 150 34.31 22.44 44.46
C PHE A 150 33.16 23.13 45.20
N GLY A 151 32.03 22.43 45.36
CA GLY A 151 31.26 22.58 46.60
C GLY A 151 29.74 22.39 46.59
N LYS A 152 29.01 22.37 45.45
CA LYS A 152 27.53 22.48 45.53
C LYS A 152 26.69 21.56 44.65
N HIS A 153 27.26 20.54 44.01
CA HIS A 153 26.49 19.59 43.18
C HIS A 153 26.73 18.10 43.53
N GLN A 154 26.84 17.78 44.82
CA GLN A 154 26.45 16.44 45.26
C GLN A 154 24.94 16.42 45.54
N VAL A 155 24.26 15.51 44.85
CA VAL A 155 22.87 15.07 45.08
C VAL A 155 21.78 16.03 44.59
N LYS A 156 21.49 15.98 43.28
CA LYS A 156 20.16 16.32 42.73
C LYS A 156 19.23 15.09 42.62
N ASP A 157 19.60 13.97 43.25
CA ASP A 157 18.84 12.72 43.14
C ASP A 157 17.85 12.47 44.29
N LEU A 158 17.74 13.37 45.26
CA LEU A 158 16.51 13.59 46.00
C LEU A 158 16.52 15.03 46.48
N ASP A 159 15.45 15.76 46.22
CA ASP A 159 15.18 17.00 46.92
C ASP A 159 15.39 16.76 48.42
N LYS A 160 16.34 17.46 49.05
CA LYS A 160 16.60 17.31 50.49
C LYS A 160 15.33 17.53 51.33
N THR A 161 14.31 18.16 50.76
CA THR A 161 12.99 18.40 51.33
C THR A 161 12.06 17.18 51.33
N THR A 162 12.31 16.12 50.55
CA THR A 162 11.47 14.91 50.55
C THR A 162 11.89 13.92 51.62
N LEU A 163 13.18 13.77 51.93
CA LEU A 163 13.64 12.84 52.97
C LEU A 163 13.13 13.19 54.38
N SER A 164 13.03 14.48 54.73
CA SER A 164 12.48 14.90 56.03
C SER A 164 10.95 14.82 56.12
N ARG A 165 10.26 14.59 54.99
CA ARG A 165 8.80 14.48 54.92
C ARG A 165 8.31 13.06 54.66
N MET A 166 9.22 12.10 54.43
CA MET A 166 8.87 10.68 54.33
C MET A 166 8.53 10.15 55.71
N GLU A 167 7.46 9.36 55.78
CA GLU A 167 7.10 8.62 56.99
C GLU A 167 8.23 7.63 57.34
N GLY A 168 8.33 7.23 58.61
CA GLY A 168 9.43 6.40 59.09
C GLY A 168 9.60 5.09 58.31
N GLU A 169 8.49 4.48 57.88
CA GLU A 169 8.50 3.24 57.09
C GLU A 169 9.09 3.45 55.69
N ASP A 170 8.68 4.52 55.00
CA ASP A 170 9.19 4.90 53.69
C ASP A 170 10.69 5.25 53.76
N TYR A 171 11.13 5.91 54.83
CA TYR A 171 12.53 6.24 55.07
C TYR A 171 13.39 4.99 55.27
N ASP A 172 12.89 4.02 56.03
CA ASP A 172 13.56 2.74 56.27
C ASP A 172 13.68 1.92 54.98
N GLU A 173 12.62 1.89 54.16
CA GLU A 173 12.65 1.23 52.86
C GLU A 173 13.62 1.93 51.91
N TYR A 174 13.65 3.27 51.92
CA TYR A 174 14.62 4.05 51.16
C TYR A 174 16.07 3.74 51.57
N ILE A 175 16.38 3.67 52.87
CA ILE A 175 17.71 3.30 53.36
C ILE A 175 18.06 1.86 52.98
N ARG A 176 17.15 0.90 53.17
CA ARG A 176 17.36 -0.49 52.74
C ARG A 176 17.66 -0.57 51.25
N LYS A 177 16.87 0.12 50.43
CA LYS A 177 17.06 0.18 48.98
C LYS A 177 18.40 0.81 48.61
N ARG A 178 18.81 1.89 49.28
CA ARG A 178 20.09 2.57 49.04
C ARG A 178 21.30 1.73 49.44
N MET A 179 21.23 1.06 50.59
CA MET A 179 22.28 0.14 51.05
C MET A 179 22.38 -1.06 50.11
N TRP A 180 21.24 -1.62 49.70
CA TRP A 180 21.17 -2.72 48.74
C TRP A 180 21.72 -2.33 47.37
N SER A 181 21.38 -1.14 46.84
CA SER A 181 21.96 -0.63 45.59
C SER A 181 23.47 -0.39 45.68
N ARG A 182 24.00 -0.11 46.87
CA ARG A 182 25.44 0.07 47.08
C ARG A 182 26.17 -1.27 47.11
N SER A 183 25.60 -2.30 47.74
CA SER A 183 26.18 -3.65 47.77
C SER A 183 25.99 -4.42 46.46
N HIS A 184 24.86 -4.23 45.78
CA HIS A 184 24.48 -4.90 44.53
C HIS A 184 24.54 -3.95 43.33
N ARG A 185 25.55 -3.08 43.31
CA ARG A 185 25.69 -2.02 42.28
C ARG A 185 25.75 -2.61 40.86
N THR A 186 26.46 -3.72 40.69
CA THR A 186 26.60 -4.43 39.42
C THR A 186 25.26 -5.01 38.95
N GLU A 187 24.53 -5.67 39.84
CA GLU A 187 23.21 -6.23 39.53
C GLU A 187 22.19 -5.14 39.17
N TYR A 188 22.21 -4.02 39.89
CA TYR A 188 21.34 -2.88 39.60
C TYR A 188 21.62 -2.26 38.22
N LEU A 189 22.90 -2.10 37.86
CA LEU A 189 23.27 -1.60 36.52
C LEU A 189 22.85 -2.58 35.43
N ASN A 190 23.07 -3.88 35.63
CA ASN A 190 22.67 -4.92 34.69
C ASN A 190 21.14 -4.99 34.54
N ALA A 191 20.39 -4.83 35.63
CA ALA A 191 18.92 -4.79 35.60
C ALA A 191 18.41 -3.57 34.83
N LYS A 192 19.00 -2.39 35.06
CA LYS A 192 18.66 -1.15 34.36
C LYS A 192 19.00 -1.23 32.86
N GLU A 193 20.15 -1.79 32.50
CA GLU A 193 20.53 -2.00 31.10
C GLU A 193 19.58 -2.98 30.39
N LYS A 194 19.18 -4.06 31.06
CA LYS A 194 18.17 -5.00 30.54
C LYS A 194 16.83 -4.31 30.30
N GLU A 195 16.35 -3.49 31.23
CA GLU A 195 15.10 -2.73 31.07
C GLU A 195 15.19 -1.75 29.89
N GLU A 196 16.29 -1.00 29.78
CA GLU A 196 16.49 -0.06 28.68
C GLU A 196 16.56 -0.78 27.33
N LYS A 197 17.23 -1.93 27.27
CA LYS A 197 17.28 -2.78 26.07
C LYS A 197 15.90 -3.28 25.68
N GLN A 198 15.12 -3.79 26.64
CA GLN A 198 13.73 -4.22 26.39
C GLN A 198 12.86 -3.07 25.89
N ARG A 199 12.98 -1.87 26.49
CA ARG A 199 12.25 -0.69 26.05
C ARG A 199 12.64 -0.27 24.62
N LYS A 200 13.93 -0.29 24.30
CA LYS A 200 14.44 -0.02 22.94
C LYS A 200 13.91 -1.05 21.92
N GLU A 201 13.91 -2.34 22.29
CA GLU A 201 13.38 -3.41 21.45
C GLU A 201 11.87 -3.28 21.23
N GLU A 202 11.11 -2.92 22.27
CA GLU A 202 9.66 -2.72 22.15
C GLU A 202 9.33 -1.53 21.25
N VAL A 203 10.05 -0.41 21.37
CA VAL A 203 9.91 0.74 20.48
C VAL A 203 10.24 0.35 19.04
N LYS A 204 11.36 -0.35 18.81
CA LYS A 204 11.71 -0.88 17.47
C LYS A 204 10.62 -1.81 16.92
N ARG A 205 10.03 -2.67 17.75
CA ARG A 205 8.94 -3.56 17.34
C ARG A 205 7.67 -2.78 16.99
N LYS A 206 7.34 -1.73 17.73
CA LYS A 206 6.21 -0.84 17.43
C LYS A 206 6.41 -0.10 16.12
N LEU A 207 7.59 0.48 15.89
CA LEU A 207 7.93 1.16 14.63
C LEU A 207 7.84 0.21 13.43
N LYS A 208 8.43 -0.99 13.52
CA LYS A 208 8.33 -2.00 12.45
C LYS A 208 6.88 -2.37 12.13
N ARG A 209 6.04 -2.54 13.16
CA ARG A 209 4.60 -2.84 12.97
C ARG A 209 3.84 -1.68 12.31
N GLU A 210 4.21 -0.44 12.61
CA GLU A 210 3.59 0.74 11.98
C GLU A 210 4.02 0.87 10.51
N GLU A 211 5.31 0.69 10.22
CA GLU A 211 5.83 0.66 8.86
C GLU A 211 5.17 -0.43 8.01
N GLU A 212 5.01 -1.64 8.55
CA GLU A 212 4.30 -2.74 7.89
C GLU A 212 2.84 -2.40 7.59
N LYS A 213 2.15 -1.75 8.53
CA LYS A 213 0.75 -1.29 8.32
C LYS A 213 0.65 -0.20 7.26
N ILE A 214 1.61 0.72 7.19
CA ILE A 214 1.65 1.75 6.14
C ILE A 214 1.87 1.07 4.78
N LYS A 215 2.85 0.19 4.69
CA LYS A 215 3.19 -0.56 3.47
C LYS A 215 2.05 -1.44 2.99
N SER A 216 1.29 -2.07 3.90
CA SER A 216 0.12 -2.88 3.54
C SER A 216 -1.03 -2.03 2.99
N LYS A 217 -1.30 -0.87 3.60
CA LYS A 217 -2.31 0.08 3.12
C LYS A 217 -1.95 0.65 1.74
N GLU A 218 -0.69 1.01 1.52
CA GLU A 218 -0.22 1.50 0.23
C GLU A 218 -0.34 0.43 -0.86
N LYS A 219 0.03 -0.82 -0.57
CA LYS A 219 -0.19 -1.94 -1.50
C LYS A 219 -1.66 -2.16 -1.84
N MET A 220 -2.56 -2.02 -0.86
CA MET A 220 -4.00 -2.13 -1.10
C MET A 220 -4.52 -0.99 -1.98
N LYS A 221 -4.11 0.26 -1.70
CA LYS A 221 -4.46 1.42 -2.53
C LYS A 221 -3.97 1.26 -3.97
N ASN A 222 -2.73 0.82 -4.17
CA ASN A 222 -2.16 0.58 -5.49
C ASN A 222 -2.88 -0.54 -6.25
N ARG A 223 -3.41 -1.57 -5.55
CA ARG A 223 -4.23 -2.61 -6.18
C ARG A 223 -5.57 -2.04 -6.66
N MET A 224 -6.27 -1.31 -5.80
CA MET A 224 -7.54 -0.66 -6.14
C MET A 224 -7.39 0.31 -7.32
N GLU A 225 -6.32 1.11 -7.35
CA GLU A 225 -6.06 2.04 -8.46
C GLU A 225 -5.77 1.31 -9.78
N LYS A 226 -4.98 0.23 -9.73
CA LYS A 226 -4.71 -0.60 -10.91
C LYS A 226 -5.97 -1.27 -11.44
N GLU A 227 -6.83 -1.76 -10.56
CA GLU A 227 -8.13 -2.35 -10.93
C GLU A 227 -9.05 -1.31 -11.56
N SER A 228 -9.16 -0.11 -10.96
CA SER A 228 -9.94 0.99 -11.53
C SER A 228 -9.46 1.37 -12.93
N LYS A 229 -8.14 1.52 -13.13
CA LYS A 229 -7.56 1.83 -14.46
C LYS A 229 -7.83 0.72 -15.47
N ARG A 230 -7.75 -0.56 -15.06
CA ARG A 230 -8.10 -1.69 -15.93
C ARG A 230 -9.58 -1.65 -16.34
N LYS A 231 -10.49 -1.36 -15.40
CA LYS A 231 -11.92 -1.21 -15.70
C LYS A 231 -12.18 -0.06 -16.68
N GLU A 232 -11.51 1.08 -16.49
CA GLU A 232 -11.61 2.23 -17.39
C GLU A 232 -11.10 1.91 -18.80
N MET A 233 -9.92 1.28 -18.92
CA MET A 233 -9.36 0.87 -20.21
C MET A 233 -10.25 -0.14 -20.94
N LYS A 234 -10.80 -1.13 -20.21
CA LYS A 234 -11.78 -2.06 -20.77
C LYS A 234 -12.98 -1.28 -21.30
N MET A 235 -13.57 -0.42 -20.49
CA MET A 235 -14.75 0.36 -20.88
C MET A 235 -14.50 1.21 -22.14
N LYS A 236 -13.33 1.83 -22.28
CA LYS A 236 -12.94 2.54 -23.51
C LYS A 236 -12.88 1.59 -24.70
N SER A 237 -12.24 0.42 -24.55
CA SER A 237 -12.18 -0.60 -25.60
C SER A 237 -13.57 -1.10 -26.01
N TYR A 238 -14.51 -1.27 -25.07
CA TYR A 238 -15.90 -1.62 -25.43
C TYR A 238 -16.61 -0.49 -26.18
N LYS A 239 -16.38 0.78 -25.85
CA LYS A 239 -16.93 1.92 -26.61
C LYS A 239 -16.39 1.96 -28.03
N GLU A 240 -15.10 1.76 -28.22
CA GLU A 240 -14.49 1.64 -29.55
C GLU A 240 -15.05 0.45 -30.33
N SER A 241 -15.23 -0.70 -29.66
CA SER A 241 -15.87 -1.87 -30.27
C SER A 241 -17.34 -1.60 -30.66
N TYR A 242 -18.07 -0.87 -29.83
CA TYR A 242 -19.44 -0.43 -30.12
C TYR A 242 -19.51 0.46 -31.36
N GLU A 243 -18.64 1.46 -31.46
CA GLU A 243 -18.58 2.37 -32.61
C GLU A 243 -18.16 1.65 -33.89
N THR A 244 -17.12 0.79 -33.82
CA THR A 244 -16.64 0.02 -34.98
C THR A 244 -17.71 -0.95 -35.51
N LYS A 245 -18.44 -1.64 -34.63
CA LYS A 245 -19.57 -2.51 -34.99
C LYS A 245 -20.71 -1.72 -35.65
N TRP A 246 -21.06 -0.54 -35.12
CA TRP A 246 -22.06 0.31 -35.77
C TRP A 246 -21.63 0.80 -37.15
N ASN A 247 -20.36 1.21 -37.28
CA ASN A 247 -19.80 1.64 -38.56
C ASN A 247 -19.82 0.51 -39.60
N LEU A 248 -19.54 -0.73 -39.17
CA LEU A 248 -19.66 -1.93 -40.02
C LEU A 248 -21.12 -2.16 -40.46
N ILE A 249 -22.09 -2.10 -39.54
CA ILE A 249 -23.51 -2.29 -39.88
C ILE A 249 -24.01 -1.20 -40.85
N ASN A 250 -23.52 0.03 -40.69
CA ASN A 250 -23.86 1.15 -41.57
C ASN A 250 -23.18 1.04 -42.94
N SER A 251 -21.93 0.59 -43.05
CA SER A 251 -21.26 0.39 -44.35
C SER A 251 -21.91 -0.73 -45.16
N LEU A 252 -22.40 -1.77 -44.48
CA LEU A 252 -23.21 -2.82 -45.11
C LEU A 252 -24.58 -2.33 -45.60
N GLN A 253 -25.02 -1.14 -45.18
CA GLN A 253 -26.25 -0.53 -45.70
C GLN A 253 -25.97 0.22 -47.00
N THR A 254 -24.87 0.97 -47.07
CA THR A 254 -24.53 1.76 -48.26
C THR A 254 -24.22 0.88 -49.47
N LEU A 255 -23.62 -0.30 -49.25
CA LEU A 255 -23.27 -1.23 -50.33
C LEU A 255 -24.48 -1.86 -51.06
N LYS A 256 -25.69 -1.81 -50.49
CA LYS A 256 -26.88 -2.40 -51.12
C LYS A 256 -27.43 -1.58 -52.29
N HIS A 257 -26.95 -0.37 -52.52
CA HIS A 257 -27.59 0.56 -53.44
C HIS A 257 -26.93 0.66 -54.83
N ASP A 258 -25.70 0.14 -55.00
CA ASP A 258 -24.89 0.41 -56.20
C ASP A 258 -24.74 -0.75 -57.20
N ASP A 259 -25.04 -2.01 -56.84
CA ASP A 259 -24.87 -3.14 -57.77
C ASP A 259 -26.07 -4.11 -57.76
N ASP A 260 -26.91 -4.01 -58.78
CA ASP A 260 -28.10 -4.86 -59.03
C ASP A 260 -27.76 -6.31 -59.45
N GLN A 261 -26.49 -6.73 -59.48
CA GLN A 261 -26.09 -8.04 -60.04
C GLN A 261 -25.06 -8.87 -59.26
N SER A 262 -24.52 -8.40 -58.14
CA SER A 262 -23.56 -9.20 -57.35
C SER A 262 -24.28 -9.96 -56.23
N GLN A 263 -24.30 -11.28 -56.36
CA GLN A 263 -24.96 -12.25 -55.48
C GLN A 263 -24.71 -11.97 -53.98
N SER A 264 -25.75 -11.44 -53.33
CA SER A 264 -26.15 -11.50 -51.92
C SER A 264 -25.24 -12.21 -50.91
N ILE A 265 -24.01 -11.72 -50.69
CA ILE A 265 -23.30 -12.01 -49.43
C ILE A 265 -23.86 -11.02 -48.41
N ASN A 266 -25.08 -11.27 -47.93
CA ASN A 266 -25.53 -10.63 -46.70
C ASN A 266 -24.69 -11.24 -45.58
N PRO A 267 -23.81 -10.49 -44.90
CA PRO A 267 -23.07 -11.05 -43.79
C PRO A 267 -24.08 -11.45 -42.72
N ASN A 268 -24.05 -12.74 -42.38
CA ASN A 268 -24.87 -13.30 -41.31
C ASN A 268 -24.48 -12.59 -40.02
N LEU A 269 -25.37 -11.71 -39.53
CA LEU A 269 -25.14 -10.97 -38.29
C LEU A 269 -25.60 -11.84 -37.12
N SER A 270 -24.66 -12.25 -36.27
CA SER A 270 -24.97 -12.97 -35.03
C SER A 270 -25.40 -12.01 -33.92
N PHE A 271 -26.15 -12.51 -32.93
CA PHE A 271 -26.57 -11.73 -31.75
C PHE A 271 -25.42 -10.94 -31.07
N ASP A 272 -24.25 -11.55 -30.89
CA ASP A 272 -23.09 -10.96 -30.22
C ASP A 272 -22.41 -9.83 -31.03
N GLN A 273 -22.70 -9.78 -32.34
CA GLN A 273 -22.18 -8.76 -33.24
C GLN A 273 -23.02 -7.48 -33.17
N ILE A 274 -24.21 -7.53 -32.56
CA ILE A 274 -25.05 -6.34 -32.35
C ILE A 274 -24.40 -5.47 -31.25
N PRO A 275 -24.11 -4.20 -31.53
CA PRO A 275 -23.45 -3.30 -30.59
C PRO A 275 -24.41 -2.77 -29.52
N TRP A 276 -24.70 -3.56 -28.49
CA TRP A 276 -25.55 -3.14 -27.37
C TRP A 276 -24.90 -2.04 -26.51
N PRO A 277 -25.63 -1.01 -26.04
CA PRO A 277 -25.08 0.10 -25.27
C PRO A 277 -24.94 -0.24 -23.78
N ILE A 278 -24.26 -1.36 -23.47
CA ILE A 278 -24.02 -1.83 -22.10
C ILE A 278 -22.56 -2.26 -21.98
N PHE A 279 -21.96 -1.93 -20.85
CA PHE A 279 -20.70 -2.53 -20.43
C PHE A 279 -20.96 -3.85 -19.69
N LEU A 280 -20.55 -4.96 -20.27
CA LEU A 280 -20.60 -6.28 -19.63
C LEU A 280 -19.29 -6.47 -18.86
N GLU A 281 -19.37 -6.65 -17.54
CA GLU A 281 -18.20 -7.03 -16.74
C GLU A 281 -17.82 -8.49 -17.06
N GLU A 282 -16.54 -8.87 -17.02
CA GLU A 282 -16.06 -10.19 -17.49
C GLU A 282 -16.79 -11.38 -16.84
N GLU A 283 -17.09 -11.29 -15.54
CA GLU A 283 -17.87 -12.32 -14.82
C GLU A 283 -19.27 -12.53 -15.42
N SER A 284 -19.76 -11.53 -16.14
CA SER A 284 -21.06 -11.49 -16.78
C SER A 284 -21.03 -11.89 -18.27
N GLU A 285 -19.84 -12.03 -18.88
CA GLU A 285 -19.67 -12.51 -20.25
C GLU A 285 -19.93 -14.02 -20.35
N ASP A 286 -19.51 -14.80 -19.36
CA ASP A 286 -19.81 -16.23 -19.31
C ASP A 286 -21.31 -16.49 -19.16
N LEU A 287 -22.01 -15.59 -18.46
CA LEU A 287 -23.48 -15.59 -18.38
C LEU A 287 -24.13 -15.23 -19.71
N PHE A 288 -23.50 -14.35 -20.50
CA PHE A 288 -23.98 -13.99 -21.83
C PHE A 288 -23.91 -15.19 -22.80
N LYS A 289 -22.85 -15.99 -22.70
CA LYS A 289 -22.66 -17.20 -23.52
C LYS A 289 -23.57 -18.37 -23.12
N THR A 290 -23.98 -18.46 -21.86
CA THR A 290 -24.72 -19.62 -21.30
C THR A 290 -26.23 -19.56 -21.50
N ASN A 291 -26.74 -18.75 -22.42
CA ASN A 291 -28.17 -18.71 -22.81
C ASN A 291 -29.17 -18.36 -21.68
N LEU A 292 -28.72 -17.79 -20.55
CA LEU A 292 -29.59 -17.20 -19.53
C LEU A 292 -30.15 -15.85 -20.02
N GLN A 293 -31.03 -15.93 -21.02
CA GLN A 293 -31.51 -14.82 -21.84
C GLN A 293 -32.49 -13.88 -21.12
N ILE A 294 -33.25 -14.40 -20.14
CA ILE A 294 -34.21 -13.60 -19.37
C ILE A 294 -33.49 -12.56 -18.50
N ASP A 295 -32.28 -12.89 -18.03
CA ASP A 295 -31.47 -11.97 -17.24
C ASP A 295 -30.93 -10.80 -18.07
N LEU A 296 -30.80 -10.98 -19.39
CA LEU A 296 -30.19 -9.96 -20.23
C LEU A 296 -31.09 -8.73 -20.39
N ILE A 297 -32.39 -8.91 -20.61
CA ILE A 297 -33.35 -7.80 -20.72
C ILE A 297 -33.35 -6.96 -19.42
N ASN A 298 -33.26 -7.63 -18.27
CA ASN A 298 -33.25 -6.98 -16.97
C ASN A 298 -31.96 -6.19 -16.69
N ARG A 299 -30.86 -6.50 -17.38
CA ARG A 299 -29.60 -5.74 -17.29
C ARG A 299 -29.67 -4.40 -18.04
N PHE A 300 -30.58 -4.26 -19.00
CA PHE A 300 -30.87 -2.96 -19.62
C PHE A 300 -31.65 -2.10 -18.63
N THR A 301 -30.88 -1.43 -17.75
CA THR A 301 -31.37 -0.44 -16.80
C THR A 301 -30.97 0.97 -17.26
N ILE A 302 -31.72 1.97 -16.80
CA ILE A 302 -31.41 3.40 -17.04
C ILE A 302 -29.97 3.70 -16.60
N THR A 303 -29.55 3.19 -15.44
CA THR A 303 -28.21 3.40 -14.87
C THR A 303 -27.11 2.79 -15.74
N SER A 304 -27.29 1.57 -16.25
CA SER A 304 -26.28 0.89 -17.08
C SER A 304 -26.08 1.60 -18.42
N ILE A 305 -27.17 2.01 -19.09
CA ILE A 305 -27.08 2.72 -20.36
C ILE A 305 -26.51 4.14 -20.15
N LYS A 306 -26.92 4.84 -19.08
CA LYS A 306 -26.34 6.14 -18.73
C LYS A 306 -24.85 6.06 -18.42
N GLU A 307 -24.42 5.06 -17.65
CA GLU A 307 -23.00 4.85 -17.36
C GLU A 307 -22.24 4.59 -18.66
N PHE A 308 -22.74 3.68 -19.51
CA PHE A 308 -22.10 3.37 -20.78
C PHE A 308 -21.96 4.61 -21.68
N LEU A 309 -23.04 5.37 -21.89
CA LEU A 309 -23.04 6.50 -22.83
C LEU A 309 -22.38 7.77 -22.27
N PHE A 310 -22.49 8.06 -20.97
CA PHE A 310 -22.18 9.39 -20.41
C PHE A 310 -21.07 9.44 -19.38
N LYS A 311 -20.45 8.33 -18.97
CA LYS A 311 -19.46 8.32 -17.87
C LYS A 311 -18.36 9.40 -17.98
N ASP A 312 -17.87 9.64 -19.19
CA ASP A 312 -16.74 10.56 -19.45
C ASP A 312 -17.21 11.91 -20.00
N ILE A 313 -18.53 12.16 -20.03
CA ILE A 313 -19.12 13.33 -20.69
C ILE A 313 -19.83 14.16 -19.63
N GLU A 314 -19.34 15.38 -19.40
CA GLU A 314 -20.00 16.32 -18.49
C GLU A 314 -20.96 17.25 -19.23
N ASP A 315 -20.62 17.64 -20.47
CA ASP A 315 -21.40 18.58 -21.28
C ASP A 315 -22.79 18.01 -21.64
N PHE A 316 -23.81 18.71 -21.20
CA PHE A 316 -25.21 18.41 -21.44
C PHE A 316 -25.60 18.43 -22.92
N ASN A 317 -25.02 19.34 -23.73
CA ASN A 317 -25.33 19.42 -25.16
C ASN A 317 -24.80 18.19 -25.91
N LEU A 318 -23.61 17.71 -25.53
CA LEU A 318 -23.03 16.48 -26.06
C LEU A 318 -23.87 15.27 -25.65
N LYS A 319 -24.33 15.19 -24.40
CA LYS A 319 -25.26 14.12 -23.95
C LYS A 319 -26.53 14.08 -24.80
N LYS A 320 -27.17 15.22 -25.01
CA LYS A 320 -28.38 15.33 -25.87
C LYS A 320 -28.10 14.90 -27.30
N LYS A 321 -26.95 15.28 -27.87
CA LYS A 321 -26.54 14.86 -29.22
C LYS A 321 -26.37 13.33 -29.30
N ILE A 322 -25.69 12.74 -28.33
CA ILE A 322 -25.45 11.29 -28.26
C ILE A 322 -26.77 10.51 -28.12
N ILE A 323 -27.67 10.98 -27.27
CA ILE A 323 -28.99 10.34 -27.11
C ILE A 323 -29.78 10.39 -28.40
N ARG A 324 -29.84 11.54 -29.06
CA ARG A 324 -30.55 11.66 -30.34
C ARG A 324 -29.95 10.73 -31.39
N SER A 325 -28.62 10.64 -31.49
CA SER A 325 -27.99 9.70 -32.42
C SER A 325 -28.30 8.24 -32.05
N SER A 326 -28.26 7.88 -30.77
CA SER A 326 -28.57 6.53 -30.32
C SER A 326 -30.05 6.17 -30.52
N LEU A 327 -30.98 7.11 -30.27
CA LEU A 327 -32.41 6.94 -30.55
C LEU A 327 -32.66 6.70 -32.05
N LEU A 328 -31.95 7.41 -32.93
CA LEU A 328 -32.05 7.18 -34.36
C LEU A 328 -31.52 5.81 -34.78
N LEU A 329 -30.48 5.29 -34.12
CA LEU A 329 -29.94 3.95 -34.38
C LEU A 329 -30.87 2.84 -33.86
N TYR A 330 -31.50 3.06 -32.70
CA TYR A 330 -32.39 2.12 -32.00
C TYR A 330 -33.88 2.40 -32.25
N HIS A 331 -34.23 3.17 -33.29
CA HIS A 331 -35.61 3.33 -33.69
C HIS A 331 -36.15 2.00 -34.20
N PRO A 332 -37.35 1.52 -33.79
CA PRO A 332 -37.84 0.19 -34.14
C PRO A 332 -37.81 -0.08 -35.66
N ASP A 333 -38.27 0.85 -36.49
CA ASP A 333 -38.29 0.66 -37.96
C ASP A 333 -36.88 0.58 -38.57
N ARG A 334 -35.97 1.43 -38.11
CA ARG A 334 -34.58 1.45 -38.61
C ARG A 334 -33.82 0.23 -38.10
N PHE A 335 -34.03 -0.13 -36.85
CA PHE A 335 -33.40 -1.29 -36.23
C PHE A 335 -33.88 -2.59 -36.88
N ASP A 336 -35.19 -2.73 -37.12
CA ASP A 336 -35.78 -3.89 -37.81
C ASP A 336 -35.23 -4.03 -39.23
N SER A 337 -35.13 -2.93 -39.99
CA SER A 337 -34.58 -2.96 -41.36
C SER A 337 -33.08 -3.24 -41.40
N LEU A 338 -32.29 -2.69 -40.46
CA LEU A 338 -30.84 -2.87 -40.44
C LEU A 338 -30.39 -4.21 -39.87
N ILE A 339 -30.99 -4.64 -38.76
CA ILE A 339 -30.48 -5.76 -37.97
C ILE A 339 -31.32 -7.01 -38.21
N LEU A 340 -32.65 -6.95 -38.09
CA LEU A 340 -33.49 -8.15 -38.20
C LEU A 340 -33.49 -8.76 -39.61
N GLN A 341 -33.31 -7.95 -40.66
CA GLN A 341 -33.16 -8.48 -42.03
C GLN A 341 -31.86 -9.26 -42.23
N ARG A 342 -30.80 -8.96 -41.44
CA ARG A 342 -29.45 -9.54 -41.60
C ARG A 342 -29.18 -10.73 -40.68
N ILE A 343 -30.00 -10.96 -39.67
CA ILE A 343 -29.91 -12.16 -38.83
C ILE A 343 -30.37 -13.37 -39.64
N GLN A 344 -29.41 -14.16 -40.12
CA GLN A 344 -29.63 -15.39 -40.84
C GLN A 344 -29.40 -16.58 -39.92
N SER A 345 -30.44 -16.98 -39.20
CA SER A 345 -30.53 -18.31 -38.59
C SER A 345 -31.42 -19.20 -39.46
N HIS A 346 -31.14 -20.50 -39.53
CA HIS A 346 -31.95 -21.48 -40.25
C HIS A 346 -32.92 -22.15 -39.27
N GLY A 347 -34.21 -22.30 -39.64
CA GLY A 347 -35.21 -23.00 -38.81
C GLY A 347 -35.94 -22.14 -37.77
N SER A 348 -36.68 -22.80 -36.87
CA SER A 348 -37.54 -22.18 -35.84
C SER A 348 -36.78 -21.43 -34.75
N GLU A 349 -35.49 -21.69 -34.57
CA GLU A 349 -34.63 -20.95 -33.64
C GLU A 349 -34.38 -19.51 -34.11
N LYS A 350 -34.44 -19.26 -35.43
CA LYS A 350 -34.29 -17.93 -36.04
C LYS A 350 -35.34 -16.95 -35.53
N GLU A 351 -36.59 -17.37 -35.53
CA GLU A 351 -37.71 -16.51 -35.14
C GLU A 351 -37.58 -16.12 -33.67
N LYS A 352 -37.16 -17.06 -32.81
CA LYS A 352 -36.88 -16.80 -31.40
C LYS A 352 -35.73 -15.82 -31.21
N GLU A 353 -34.64 -15.94 -31.96
CA GLU A 353 -33.50 -15.01 -31.86
C GLU A 353 -33.87 -13.60 -32.36
N LYS A 354 -34.59 -13.51 -33.48
CA LYS A 354 -35.09 -12.23 -34.03
C LYS A 354 -36.05 -11.54 -33.08
N GLU A 355 -36.99 -12.29 -32.50
CA GLU A 355 -37.93 -11.74 -31.53
C GLU A 355 -37.20 -11.22 -30.28
N LYS A 356 -36.17 -11.94 -29.79
CA LYS A 356 -35.33 -11.46 -28.68
C LYS A 356 -34.59 -10.17 -29.03
N VAL A 357 -33.93 -10.13 -30.18
CA VAL A 357 -33.22 -8.93 -30.66
C VAL A 357 -34.19 -7.75 -30.77
N LYS A 358 -35.40 -8.00 -31.27
CA LYS A 358 -36.47 -7.00 -31.36
C LYS A 358 -36.91 -6.51 -29.97
N GLN A 359 -37.14 -7.41 -29.02
CA GLN A 359 -37.52 -7.06 -27.65
C GLN A 359 -36.43 -6.25 -26.94
N ILE A 360 -35.16 -6.63 -27.09
CA ILE A 360 -34.03 -5.89 -26.51
C ILE A 360 -33.87 -4.53 -27.18
N GLY A 361 -33.93 -4.47 -28.51
CA GLY A 361 -33.87 -3.21 -29.27
C GLY A 361 -34.99 -2.25 -28.86
N LEU A 362 -36.22 -2.76 -28.70
CA LEU A 362 -37.35 -1.99 -28.19
C LEU A 362 -37.11 -1.50 -26.76
N ARG A 363 -36.60 -2.37 -25.87
CA ARG A 363 -36.30 -2.00 -24.48
C ARG A 363 -35.24 -0.91 -24.40
N VAL A 364 -34.17 -1.01 -25.20
CA VAL A 364 -33.13 0.03 -25.32
C VAL A 364 -33.74 1.34 -25.79
N SER A 365 -34.60 1.30 -26.81
CA SER A 365 -35.29 2.48 -27.34
C SER A 365 -36.15 3.19 -26.28
N GLN A 366 -36.91 2.42 -25.50
CA GLN A 366 -37.71 2.94 -24.38
C GLN A 366 -36.85 3.63 -23.33
N ILE A 367 -35.77 2.97 -22.88
CA ILE A 367 -34.86 3.54 -21.88
C ILE A 367 -34.17 4.79 -22.41
N LEU A 368 -33.77 4.82 -23.69
CA LEU A 368 -33.20 6.02 -24.30
C LEU A 368 -34.20 7.18 -24.33
N ASN A 369 -35.49 6.92 -24.55
CA ASN A 369 -36.54 7.93 -24.46
C ASN A 369 -36.76 8.42 -23.02
N GLU A 370 -36.76 7.52 -22.03
CA GLU A 370 -36.81 7.88 -20.60
C GLU A 370 -35.62 8.79 -20.23
N ILE A 371 -34.40 8.40 -20.61
CA ILE A 371 -33.18 9.21 -20.42
C ILE A 371 -33.31 10.57 -21.14
N HIS A 372 -33.91 10.60 -22.34
CA HIS A 372 -34.09 11.84 -23.08
C HIS A 372 -35.04 12.81 -22.38
N GLN A 373 -36.11 12.30 -21.76
CA GLN A 373 -37.08 13.10 -21.02
C GLN A 373 -36.52 13.63 -19.69
N GLU A 374 -35.59 12.90 -19.07
CA GLU A 374 -34.92 13.32 -17.83
C GLU A 374 -33.86 14.42 -18.03
N LEU A 375 -33.36 14.62 -19.27
CA LEU A 375 -32.38 15.67 -19.63
C LEU A 375 -33.03 16.88 -20.29
#